data_AF-A0A7X7G712-F1
#
_entry.id   AF-A0A7X7G712-F1
#
_cell.length_a   1.000
_cell.length_b   1.000
_cell.length_c   1.000
_cell.angle_alpha   90.00
_cell.angle_beta   90.00
_cell.angle_gamma   90.00
#
_symmetry.space_group_name_H-M   'P 1'
#
loop_
_entity.id
_entity.type
_entity.pdbx_description
1 polymer ?
#
loop_
_entity_poly.entity_id
_entity_poly.type
_entity_poly.pdbx_seq_one_letter_code
_entity_poly.pdbx_strand_id
1 'polypeptide(L)'
;EEIVFHDPTTGASNDIEKATAVARKMVTQYGMSEKVGAVRVGQADGEVFLGRDMGHVRDYSEEVAAVVDTEVRRLIDYAHDEAWEILNTYREVLDTLVTELLEHETLNQAQLAEIFAPVKKREPREVWLSSPDRPVSDLPPVRTPRELAAGNGTPEEAPQDEAAAAKPEHPAGPVGEVPPGGRVDPGRLG
;
A
#
# COMPACT_ATOMS: atom_id res chain seq x y z
N GLU A 1 9.24 -16.59 4.44
CA GLU A 1 9.55 -17.60 5.48
C GLU A 1 8.40 -18.58 5.70
N GLU A 2 7.17 -18.10 5.94
CA GLU A 2 5.99 -18.93 6.12
C GLU A 2 5.76 -19.98 5.00
N ILE A 3 6.04 -19.61 3.74
CA ILE A 3 5.91 -20.48 2.56
C ILE A 3 6.89 -21.67 2.55
N VAL A 4 8.07 -21.51 3.16
CA VAL A 4 9.19 -22.48 3.03
C VAL A 4 9.52 -23.16 4.35
N PHE A 5 9.45 -22.42 5.46
CA PHE A 5 9.89 -22.86 6.79
C PHE A 5 8.72 -23.16 7.73
N HIS A 6 7.49 -22.75 7.40
CA HIS A 6 6.26 -22.98 8.19
C HIS A 6 6.35 -22.63 9.69
N ASP A 7 7.37 -21.88 10.11
CA ASP A 7 7.63 -21.49 11.50
C ASP A 7 7.85 -19.97 11.54
N PRO A 8 7.07 -19.22 12.34
CA PRO A 8 7.27 -17.78 12.48
C PRO A 8 8.62 -17.50 13.12
N THR A 9 9.54 -16.88 12.37
CA THR A 9 10.82 -16.44 12.91
C THR A 9 10.70 -15.04 13.52
N THR A 10 11.65 -14.69 14.40
CA THR A 10 11.74 -13.34 14.97
C THR A 10 12.35 -12.31 14.02
N GLY A 11 12.82 -12.72 12.83
CA GLY A 11 13.47 -11.86 11.86
C GLY A 11 12.56 -10.80 11.25
N ALA A 12 11.25 -11.10 11.12
CA ALA A 12 10.27 -10.21 10.51
C ALA A 12 9.72 -9.11 11.44
N SER A 13 10.19 -9.00 12.70
CA SER A 13 9.61 -8.07 13.69
C SER A 13 9.61 -6.61 13.21
N ASN A 14 10.68 -6.16 12.57
CA ASN A 14 10.82 -4.78 12.09
C ASN A 14 9.83 -4.47 10.95
N ASP A 15 9.58 -5.43 10.07
CA ASP A 15 8.67 -5.26 8.94
C ASP A 15 7.21 -5.24 9.41
N ILE A 16 6.87 -6.11 10.38
CA ILE A 16 5.54 -6.12 11.02
C ILE A 16 5.26 -4.79 11.70
N GLU A 17 6.23 -4.25 12.45
CA GLU A 17 6.08 -2.96 13.13
C GLU A 17 5.84 -1.82 12.13
N LYS A 18 6.66 -1.73 11.08
CA LYS A 18 6.53 -0.72 10.03
C LYS A 18 5.22 -0.84 9.27
N ALA A 19 4.85 -2.04 8.84
CA ALA A 19 3.59 -2.30 8.13
C ALA A 19 2.39 -1.88 8.98
N THR A 20 2.39 -2.28 10.26
CA THR A 20 1.34 -1.93 11.22
C THR A 20 1.24 -0.41 11.43
N ALA A 21 2.38 0.28 11.55
CA ALA A 21 2.42 1.74 11.70
C ALA A 21 1.86 2.46 10.46
N VAL A 22 2.21 2.01 9.26
CA VAL A 22 1.68 2.55 8.00
C VAL A 22 0.17 2.30 7.90
N ALA A 23 -0.28 1.07 8.11
CA ALA A 23 -1.70 0.73 8.09
C ALA A 23 -2.51 1.55 9.10
N ARG A 24 -1.97 1.76 10.31
CA ARG A 24 -2.61 2.62 11.31
C ARG A 24 -2.76 4.06 10.81
N LYS A 25 -1.72 4.66 10.20
CA LYS A 25 -1.81 6.00 9.61
C LYS A 25 -2.83 6.07 8.46
N MET A 26 -2.89 5.04 7.62
CA MET A 26 -3.88 4.95 6.55
C MET A 26 -5.31 5.05 7.09
N VAL A 27 -5.59 4.32 8.17
CA VAL A 27 -6.92 4.30 8.80
C VAL A 27 -7.19 5.59 9.59
N THR A 28 -6.23 6.07 10.38
CA THR A 28 -6.50 7.15 11.35
C THR A 28 -6.16 8.57 10.87
N GLN A 29 -5.29 8.72 9.87
CA GLN A 29 -4.82 10.04 9.42
C GLN A 29 -5.22 10.34 7.98
N TYR A 30 -5.20 9.33 7.11
CA TYR A 30 -5.47 9.51 5.67
C TYR A 30 -6.91 9.21 5.25
N GLY A 31 -7.74 8.69 6.17
CA GLY A 31 -9.14 8.38 5.87
C GLY A 31 -9.33 7.22 4.89
N MET A 32 -8.36 6.30 4.82
CA MET A 32 -8.37 5.13 3.91
C MET A 32 -9.18 3.95 4.50
N SER A 33 -10.20 4.23 5.29
CA SER A 33 -11.18 3.25 5.76
C SER A 33 -12.57 3.85 5.63
N GLU A 34 -13.45 3.13 4.95
CA GLU A 34 -14.86 3.51 4.82
C GLU A 34 -15.56 3.59 6.18
N LYS A 35 -15.23 2.67 7.11
CA LYS A 35 -15.87 2.58 8.43
C LYS A 35 -15.45 3.70 9.38
N VAL A 36 -14.18 4.11 9.32
CA VAL A 36 -13.69 5.25 10.11
C VAL A 36 -14.08 6.57 9.41
N GLY A 37 -14.06 6.57 8.08
CA GLY A 37 -14.38 7.73 7.25
C GLY A 37 -13.19 8.67 7.07
N ALA A 38 -13.43 9.76 6.33
CA ALA A 38 -12.44 10.81 6.04
C ALA A 38 -12.25 11.76 7.23
N VAL A 39 -12.03 11.22 8.42
CA VAL A 39 -11.79 11.98 9.65
C VAL A 39 -10.47 11.54 10.26
N ARG A 40 -9.73 12.52 10.79
CA ARG A 40 -8.53 12.23 11.55
C ARG A 40 -8.91 11.82 12.97
N VAL A 41 -8.45 10.65 13.39
CA VAL A 41 -8.78 10.07 14.69
C VAL A 41 -7.51 9.91 15.53
N GLY A 42 -7.51 10.54 16.72
CA GLY A 42 -6.35 10.58 17.61
C GLY A 42 -5.31 11.65 17.23
N GLN A 43 -4.36 11.89 18.14
CA GLN A 43 -3.23 12.79 17.88
C GLN A 43 -2.23 12.11 16.94
N ALA A 44 -1.63 12.88 16.03
CA ALA A 44 -0.36 12.43 15.45
C ALA A 44 0.71 12.69 16.51
N ASP A 45 1.71 11.83 16.57
CA ASP A 45 2.82 11.83 17.53
C ASP A 45 3.74 13.08 17.45
N GLY A 46 3.18 14.30 17.47
CA GLY A 46 3.85 15.51 16.99
C GLY A 46 3.77 16.76 17.85
N GLU A 47 2.93 16.85 18.88
CA GLU A 47 2.97 17.99 19.82
C GLU A 47 2.99 17.54 21.27
N VAL A 48 4.18 17.13 21.73
CA VAL A 48 4.52 17.07 23.15
C VAL A 48 4.75 18.51 23.60
N PHE A 49 3.68 19.24 23.92
CA PHE A 49 3.83 20.52 24.61
C PHE A 49 4.39 20.23 26.01
N LEU A 50 5.61 20.74 26.28
CA LEU A 50 6.37 20.60 27.52
C LEU A 50 5.52 20.97 28.74
N GLY A 51 4.87 19.98 29.36
CA GLY A 51 4.15 20.24 30.61
C GLY A 51 3.02 19.30 31.01
N ARG A 52 3.06 18.00 30.71
CA ARG A 52 2.38 16.99 31.55
C ARG A 52 2.80 15.57 31.17
N ASP A 53 3.52 14.92 32.08
CA ASP A 53 3.62 13.47 32.10
C ASP A 53 2.23 12.83 32.23
N MET A 54 2.14 11.62 31.67
CA MET A 54 1.24 10.54 32.07
C MET A 54 -0.19 10.50 31.50
N GLY A 55 -0.29 10.32 30.19
CA GLY A 55 -1.46 9.70 29.58
C GLY A 55 -1.49 9.91 28.07
N HIS A 56 -1.13 8.88 27.29
CA HIS A 56 -1.60 8.80 25.91
C HIS A 56 -3.12 8.62 25.94
N VAL A 57 -3.85 9.72 26.13
CA VAL A 57 -5.30 9.71 26.07
C VAL A 57 -5.65 9.58 24.59
N ARG A 58 -6.27 8.46 24.23
CA ARG A 58 -6.90 8.32 22.92
C ARG A 58 -8.05 9.33 22.88
N ASP A 59 -8.00 10.30 21.97
CA ASP A 59 -9.06 11.31 21.80
C ASP A 59 -10.34 10.74 21.14
N TYR A 60 -10.60 9.45 21.28
CA TYR A 60 -11.72 8.74 20.64
C TYR A 60 -12.23 7.60 21.52
N SER A 61 -13.48 7.20 21.31
CA SER A 61 -14.14 6.17 22.12
C SER A 61 -13.51 4.79 21.92
N GLU A 62 -13.69 3.90 22.90
CA GLU A 62 -13.29 2.49 22.79
C GLU A 62 -13.94 1.79 21.58
N GLU A 63 -15.16 2.19 21.23
CA GLU A 63 -15.85 1.70 20.03
C GLU A 63 -15.09 2.09 18.76
N VAL A 64 -14.68 3.35 18.62
CA VAL A 64 -13.86 3.80 17.49
C VAL A 64 -12.49 3.11 17.50
N ALA A 65 -11.90 2.87 18.68
CA ALA A 65 -10.65 2.14 18.80
C ALA A 65 -10.75 0.72 18.27
N ALA A 66 -11.81 0.00 18.64
CA ALA A 66 -12.08 -1.35 18.15
C ALA A 66 -12.28 -1.37 16.62
N VAL A 67 -12.96 -0.36 16.05
CA VAL A 67 -13.11 -0.22 14.60
C VAL A 67 -11.75 0.00 13.93
N VAL A 68 -10.93 0.92 14.45
CA VAL A 68 -9.58 1.20 13.91
C VAL A 68 -8.73 -0.07 13.92
N ASP A 69 -8.66 -0.79 15.03
CA ASP A 69 -7.82 -1.99 15.13
C ASP A 69 -8.33 -3.12 14.20
N THR A 70 -9.65 -3.22 14.00
CA THR A 70 -10.24 -4.15 13.03
C THR A 70 -9.84 -3.81 11.59
N GLU A 71 -9.88 -2.52 11.23
CA GLU A 71 -9.54 -2.07 9.87
C GLU A 71 -8.04 -2.16 9.60
N VAL A 72 -7.20 -1.89 10.60
CA VAL A 72 -5.74 -2.09 10.51
C VAL A 72 -5.42 -3.58 10.29
N ARG A 73 -6.02 -4.47 11.08
CA ARG A 73 -5.85 -5.92 10.88
C ARG A 73 -6.27 -6.33 9.47
N ARG A 74 -7.45 -5.88 9.00
CA ARG A 74 -7.95 -6.19 7.66
C ARG A 74 -6.97 -5.77 6.55
N LEU A 75 -6.34 -4.61 6.68
CA LEU A 75 -5.34 -4.13 5.70
C LEU A 75 -4.08 -4.98 5.71
N ILE A 76 -3.58 -5.34 6.90
CA ILE A 76 -2.39 -6.18 7.05
C ILE A 76 -2.66 -7.59 6.50
N ASP A 77 -3.78 -8.20 6.87
CA ASP A 77 -4.15 -9.54 6.43
C ASP A 77 -4.27 -9.58 4.89
N TYR A 78 -4.97 -8.61 4.29
CA TYR A 78 -5.09 -8.51 2.84
C TYR A 78 -3.73 -8.37 2.13
N ALA A 79 -2.86 -7.50 2.65
CA ALA A 79 -1.52 -7.31 2.09
C ALA A 79 -0.65 -8.57 2.25
N HIS A 80 -0.82 -9.29 3.35
CA HIS A 80 -0.11 -10.55 3.62
C HIS A 80 -0.57 -11.65 2.67
N ASP A 81 -1.88 -11.80 2.47
CA ASP A 81 -2.46 -12.76 1.53
C ASP A 81 -2.02 -12.47 0.09
N GLU A 82 -2.05 -11.20 -0.33
CA GLU A 82 -1.58 -10.77 -1.65
C GLU A 82 -0.10 -11.09 -1.85
N ALA A 83 0.74 -10.81 -0.84
CA ALA A 83 2.15 -11.15 -0.88
C ALA A 83 2.38 -12.66 -0.95
N TRP A 84 1.64 -13.44 -0.16
CA TRP A 84 1.70 -14.90 -0.16
C TRP A 84 1.36 -15.47 -1.54
N GLU A 85 0.30 -14.96 -2.17
CA GLU A 85 -0.14 -15.38 -3.50
C GLU A 85 0.92 -15.09 -4.57
N ILE A 86 1.50 -13.89 -4.55
CA ILE A 86 2.56 -13.49 -5.49
C ILE A 86 3.80 -14.37 -5.32
N LEU A 87 4.24 -14.57 -4.07
CA LEU A 87 5.42 -15.37 -3.78
C LEU A 87 5.25 -16.84 -4.18
N ASN A 88 4.04 -17.40 -4.02
CA ASN A 88 3.73 -18.74 -4.50
C ASN A 88 3.66 -18.82 -6.02
N THR A 89 3.07 -17.82 -6.66
CA THR A 89 2.99 -17.75 -8.13
C THR A 89 4.39 -17.76 -8.76
N TYR A 90 5.35 -17.08 -8.13
CA TYR A 90 6.73 -16.97 -8.62
C TYR A 90 7.73 -17.77 -7.79
N ARG A 91 7.30 -18.89 -7.20
CA ARG A 91 8.15 -19.69 -6.32
C ARG A 91 9.42 -20.19 -7.00
N GLU A 92 9.32 -20.62 -8.25
CA GLU A 92 10.48 -21.09 -9.03
C GLU A 92 11.53 -19.98 -9.24
N VAL A 93 11.08 -18.73 -9.41
CA VAL A 93 11.98 -17.57 -9.52
C VAL A 93 12.68 -17.30 -8.20
N LEU A 94 11.96 -17.43 -7.07
CA LEU A 94 12.55 -17.30 -5.74
C LEU A 94 13.59 -18.40 -5.47
N ASP A 95 13.30 -19.64 -5.83
CA ASP A 95 14.25 -20.75 -5.65
C ASP A 95 15.51 -20.51 -6.50
N THR A 96 15.36 -20.04 -7.74
CA THR A 96 16.49 -19.65 -8.60
C THR A 96 17.32 -18.54 -7.95
N LEU A 97 16.68 -17.49 -7.44
CA LEU A 97 17.36 -16.40 -6.75
C LEU A 97 18.18 -16.90 -5.55
N VAL A 98 17.62 -17.82 -4.77
CA VAL A 98 18.29 -18.39 -3.59
C VAL A 98 19.50 -19.22 -4.02
N THR A 99 19.39 -20.05 -5.05
CA THR A 99 20.52 -20.83 -5.58
C THR A 99 21.65 -19.91 -6.04
N GLU A 100 21.34 -18.86 -6.80
CA GLU A 100 22.32 -17.88 -7.28
C GLU A 100 23.01 -17.14 -6.11
N LEU A 101 22.25 -16.78 -5.07
CA LEU A 101 22.82 -16.16 -3.86
C LEU A 101 23.71 -17.12 -3.06
N LEU A 102 23.40 -18.42 -3.02
CA LEU A 102 24.25 -19.41 -2.37
C LEU A 102 25.58 -19.60 -3.10
N GLU A 103 25.61 -19.45 -4.43
CA GLU A 103 26.83 -19.57 -5.23
C GLU A 103 27.67 -18.28 -5.21
N HIS A 104 27.02 -17.12 -5.27
CA HIS A 104 27.70 -15.84 -5.50
C HIS A 104 27.75 -14.90 -4.29
N GLU A 105 27.03 -15.20 -3.19
CA GLU A 105 26.88 -14.39 -1.96
C GLU A 105 26.20 -13.03 -2.17
N THR A 106 26.40 -12.37 -3.31
CA THR A 106 25.82 -11.09 -3.69
C THR A 106 25.51 -11.06 -5.19
N LEU A 107 24.36 -10.50 -5.55
CA LEU A 107 23.94 -10.33 -6.93
C LEU A 107 23.81 -8.84 -7.27
N ASN A 108 24.23 -8.47 -8.48
CA ASN A 108 24.05 -7.11 -8.98
C ASN A 108 22.70 -6.93 -9.72
N GLN A 109 22.39 -5.69 -10.08
CA GLN A 109 21.13 -5.34 -10.74
C GLN A 109 20.89 -6.11 -12.05
N ALA A 110 21.91 -6.32 -12.88
CA ALA A 110 21.75 -7.01 -14.16
C ALA A 110 21.41 -8.49 -13.95
N GLN A 111 22.08 -9.15 -13.00
CA GLN A 111 21.80 -10.54 -12.62
C GLN A 111 20.38 -10.69 -12.05
N LEU A 112 19.95 -9.77 -11.19
CA LEU A 112 18.58 -9.76 -10.68
C LEU A 112 17.55 -9.56 -11.80
N ALA A 113 17.83 -8.70 -12.77
CA ALA A 113 16.93 -8.47 -13.91
C ALA A 113 16.76 -9.73 -14.77
N GLU A 114 17.81 -10.52 -14.94
CA GLU A 114 17.74 -11.82 -15.63
C GLU A 114 16.88 -12.83 -14.85
N ILE A 115 17.10 -12.94 -13.53
CA ILE A 115 16.33 -13.85 -12.66
C ILE A 115 14.84 -13.46 -12.64
N PHE A 116 14.53 -12.17 -12.54
CA PHE A 116 13.15 -11.67 -12.48
C PHE A 116 12.48 -11.50 -13.86
N ALA A 117 13.15 -11.81 -14.98
CA ALA A 117 12.58 -11.70 -16.32
C ALA A 117 11.20 -12.39 -16.51
N PRO A 118 10.90 -13.53 -15.85
CA PRO A 118 9.58 -14.17 -15.93
C PRO A 118 8.47 -13.44 -15.15
N VAL A 119 8.84 -12.54 -14.22
CA VAL A 119 7.89 -11.85 -13.34
C VAL A 119 7.12 -10.80 -14.12
N LYS A 120 5.81 -10.99 -14.20
CA LYS A 120 4.90 -10.02 -14.81
C LYS A 120 4.28 -9.14 -13.74
N LYS A 121 4.33 -7.83 -13.98
CA LYS A 121 3.63 -6.85 -13.14
C LYS A 121 2.12 -7.13 -13.23
N ARG A 122 1.46 -7.25 -12.08
CA ARG A 122 0.00 -7.42 -12.01
C ARG A 122 -0.71 -6.18 -12.52
N GLU A 123 -1.92 -6.40 -13.01
CA GLU A 123 -2.83 -5.30 -13.33
C GLU A 123 -3.02 -4.44 -12.08
N PRO A 124 -3.07 -3.12 -12.23
CA PRO A 124 -3.20 -2.25 -11.06
C PRO A 124 -4.54 -2.49 -10.36
N ARG A 125 -4.53 -2.34 -9.04
CA ARG A 125 -5.72 -2.58 -8.22
C ARG A 125 -6.88 -1.70 -8.69
N GLU A 126 -8.08 -2.22 -8.53
CA GLU A 126 -9.30 -1.45 -8.72
C GLU A 126 -9.26 -0.19 -7.86
N VAL A 127 -9.80 0.92 -8.40
CA VAL A 127 -9.77 2.21 -7.72
C VAL A 127 -10.48 2.10 -6.38
N TRP A 128 -9.75 2.45 -5.32
CA TRP A 128 -10.32 2.48 -3.98
C TRP A 128 -11.40 3.56 -3.90
N LEU A 129 -12.62 3.14 -3.55
CA LEU A 129 -13.71 4.05 -3.28
C LEU A 129 -13.78 4.34 -1.79
N SER A 130 -13.84 5.63 -1.44
CA SER A 130 -14.04 6.06 -0.05
C SER A 130 -15.43 5.70 0.51
N SER A 131 -16.37 5.38 -0.38
CA SER A 131 -17.71 4.90 -0.06
C SER A 131 -18.33 4.29 -1.33
N PRO A 132 -19.10 3.19 -1.23
CA PRO A 132 -19.81 2.60 -2.36
C PRO A 132 -20.85 3.54 -2.96
N ASP A 133 -21.33 4.52 -2.19
CA ASP A 133 -22.33 5.50 -2.62
C ASP A 133 -21.70 6.74 -3.33
N ARG A 134 -20.36 6.78 -3.47
CA ARG A 134 -19.63 7.87 -4.12
C ARG A 134 -18.95 7.37 -5.40
N PRO A 135 -19.64 7.39 -6.55
CA PRO A 135 -19.07 6.91 -7.80
C PRO A 135 -17.93 7.82 -8.28
N VAL A 136 -16.97 7.23 -8.99
CA VAL A 136 -15.91 7.97 -9.67
C VAL A 136 -16.53 8.79 -10.80
N SER A 137 -16.11 10.04 -10.95
CA SER A 137 -16.52 10.88 -12.06
C SER A 137 -15.91 10.37 -13.37
N ASP A 138 -16.73 10.24 -14.42
CA ASP A 138 -16.26 9.90 -15.78
C ASP A 138 -15.46 11.04 -16.45
N LEU A 139 -15.51 12.25 -15.89
CA LEU A 139 -14.71 13.37 -16.38
C LEU A 139 -13.25 13.20 -15.94
N PRO A 140 -12.28 13.36 -16.87
CA PRO A 140 -10.86 13.28 -16.53
C PRO A 140 -10.46 14.44 -15.61
N PRO A 141 -9.34 14.30 -14.87
CA PRO A 141 -8.76 15.39 -14.10
C PRO A 141 -8.57 16.65 -14.95
N VAL A 142 -8.79 17.83 -14.34
CA VAL A 142 -8.56 19.12 -15.01
C VAL A 142 -7.08 19.21 -15.37
N ARG A 143 -6.80 19.44 -16.66
CA ARG A 143 -5.44 19.60 -17.14
C ARG A 143 -4.85 20.91 -16.63
N THR A 144 -3.61 20.86 -16.14
CA THR A 144 -2.90 22.08 -15.74
C THR A 144 -2.58 22.95 -16.98
N PRO A 145 -2.39 24.27 -16.83
CA PRO A 145 -1.97 25.13 -17.94
C PRO A 145 -0.68 24.65 -18.63
N ARG A 146 0.20 23.98 -17.89
CA ARG A 146 1.43 23.36 -18.41
C ARG A 146 1.15 22.15 -19.30
N GLU A 147 0.24 21.27 -18.88
CA GLU A 147 -0.20 20.12 -19.69
C GLU A 147 -0.95 20.53 -20.97
N LEU A 148 -1.72 21.62 -20.90
CA LEU A 148 -2.41 22.16 -22.07
C LEU A 148 -1.43 22.77 -23.09
N ALA A 149 -0.37 23.41 -22.62
CA ALA A 149 0.68 23.98 -23.46
C ALA A 149 1.58 22.90 -24.12
N ALA A 150 1.69 21.72 -23.50
CA ALA A 150 2.52 20.61 -23.98
C ALA A 150 1.92 19.79 -25.13
N GLY A 151 0.68 20.08 -25.56
CA GLY A 151 0.11 19.57 -26.81
C GLY A 151 0.20 18.05 -27.01
N ASN A 152 -0.64 17.27 -26.33
CA ASN A 152 -0.84 15.82 -26.55
C ASN A 152 0.46 14.97 -26.69
N GLY A 153 1.42 15.16 -25.79
CA GLY A 153 2.58 14.28 -25.67
C GLY A 153 2.94 14.03 -24.22
N THR A 154 2.77 12.78 -23.78
CA THR A 154 3.16 12.18 -22.47
C THR A 154 2.45 12.73 -21.22
N PRO A 155 1.82 11.87 -20.38
CA PRO A 155 1.33 12.27 -19.07
C PRO A 155 2.55 12.47 -18.14
N GLU A 156 2.96 13.72 -17.97
CA GLU A 156 3.98 14.11 -16.99
C GLU A 156 3.30 14.34 -15.63
N GLU A 157 3.71 13.52 -14.65
CA GLU A 157 3.57 13.58 -13.19
C GLU A 157 2.37 14.34 -12.58
N ALA A 158 1.49 13.58 -11.90
CA ALA A 158 0.48 14.12 -10.99
C ALA A 158 1.13 15.02 -9.91
N PRO A 159 0.44 16.08 -9.44
CA PRO A 159 0.97 16.98 -8.43
C PRO A 159 1.35 16.20 -7.16
N GLN A 160 2.62 16.30 -6.79
CA GLN A 160 3.18 15.67 -5.60
C GLN A 160 2.59 16.38 -4.37
N ASP A 161 1.84 15.63 -3.56
CA ASP A 161 1.38 16.07 -2.25
C ASP A 161 2.63 16.30 -1.37
N GLU A 162 2.89 17.54 -0.94
CA GLU A 162 4.12 17.92 -0.20
C GLU A 162 4.29 17.15 1.13
N ALA A 163 3.27 16.44 1.59
CA ALA A 163 3.32 15.55 2.75
C ALA A 163 4.16 14.27 2.54
N ALA A 164 4.51 13.92 1.29
CA ALA A 164 5.27 12.71 0.95
C ALA A 164 6.77 12.96 0.70
N ALA A 165 7.33 14.11 1.09
CA ALA A 165 8.73 14.51 0.84
C ALA A 165 9.82 13.67 1.57
N ALA A 166 9.58 12.39 1.82
CA ALA A 166 10.64 11.40 2.02
C ALA A 166 10.91 10.73 0.66
N LYS A 167 12.06 11.03 0.06
CA LYS A 167 12.48 10.50 -1.25
C LYS A 167 12.29 8.97 -1.33
N PRO A 168 11.44 8.45 -2.23
CA PRO A 168 11.38 7.01 -2.49
C PRO A 168 12.40 6.63 -3.57
N GLU A 169 13.22 5.62 -3.28
CA GLU A 169 14.34 5.17 -4.13
C GLU A 169 13.94 4.32 -5.35
N HIS A 170 12.65 4.21 -5.70
CA HIS A 170 12.22 3.46 -6.89
C HIS A 170 11.01 4.08 -7.59
N PRO A 171 10.99 4.16 -8.94
CA PRO A 171 9.89 4.76 -9.69
C PRO A 171 8.64 3.86 -9.66
N ALA A 172 7.50 4.46 -9.33
CA ALA A 172 6.21 3.78 -9.41
C ALA A 172 5.83 3.52 -10.87
N GLY A 173 5.63 2.25 -11.25
CA GLY A 173 5.13 1.90 -12.58
C GLY A 173 3.64 2.25 -12.76
N PRO A 174 3.07 2.04 -13.96
CA PRO A 174 1.76 2.58 -14.35
C PRO A 174 0.62 2.09 -13.45
N VAL A 175 -0.27 3.05 -13.12
CA VAL A 175 -1.56 2.89 -12.44
C VAL A 175 -2.59 2.51 -13.50
N GLY A 176 -3.52 1.62 -13.16
CA GLY A 176 -4.37 0.93 -14.13
C GLY A 176 -5.54 1.80 -14.49
N GLU A 177 -5.84 1.85 -15.78
CA GLU A 177 -7.04 2.51 -16.26
C GLU A 177 -8.28 1.73 -15.81
N VAL A 178 -9.24 2.43 -15.21
CA VAL A 178 -10.55 1.86 -14.90
C VAL A 178 -11.28 1.63 -16.23
N PRO A 179 -11.70 0.39 -16.55
CA PRO A 179 -12.44 0.12 -17.77
C PRO A 179 -13.80 0.83 -17.75
N PRO A 180 -14.26 1.43 -18.87
CA PRO A 180 -15.56 2.08 -18.94
C PRO A 180 -16.69 1.05 -18.81
N GLY A 181 -17.53 1.19 -17.77
CA GLY A 181 -18.78 0.43 -17.62
C GLY A 181 -18.75 -0.80 -16.69
N GLY A 182 -17.75 -0.94 -15.81
CA GLY A 182 -17.71 -2.02 -14.82
C GLY A 182 -18.88 -1.94 -13.82
N ARG A 183 -19.79 -2.93 -13.83
CA ARG A 183 -20.65 -3.21 -12.67
C ARG A 183 -19.94 -4.22 -11.79
N VAL A 184 -19.75 -3.88 -10.52
CA VAL A 184 -19.34 -4.83 -9.50
C VAL A 184 -20.55 -5.66 -9.06
N ASP A 185 -20.41 -6.98 -9.11
CA ASP A 185 -21.34 -7.92 -8.49
C ASP A 185 -20.97 -8.02 -7.00
N PRO A 186 -21.84 -7.60 -6.06
CA PRO A 186 -21.54 -7.64 -4.64
C PRO A 186 -21.46 -9.08 -4.07
N GLY A 187 -21.69 -10.11 -4.88
CA GLY A 187 -21.85 -11.50 -4.45
C GLY A 187 -20.64 -12.43 -4.60
N ARG A 188 -19.46 -11.98 -5.03
CA ARG A 188 -18.31 -12.89 -5.24
C ARG A 188 -17.10 -12.57 -4.37
N LEU A 189 -17.29 -12.76 -3.06
CA LEU A 189 -16.21 -13.04 -2.12
C LEU A 189 -16.41 -14.46 -1.61
N GLY A 190 -15.65 -15.40 -2.17
CA GLY A 190 -15.56 -16.80 -1.78
C GLY A 190 -14.16 -17.30 -2.06
#